data_AF-A0A928HN21-F1
#
_entry.id   AF-A0A928HN21-F1
#
_cell.length_a   1.000
_cell.length_b   1.000
_cell.length_c   1.000
_cell.angle_alpha   90.00
_cell.angle_beta   90.00
_cell.angle_gamma   90.00
#
_symmetry.space_group_name_H-M   'P 1'
#
loop_
_entity.id
_entity.type
_entity.pdbx_description
1 polymer ?
#
loop_
_entity_poly.entity_id
_entity_poly.type
_entity_poly.pdbx_seq_one_letter_code
_entity_poly.pdbx_strand_id
1 'polypeptide(L)'
;MNRREMLAATAAFGAGMVLADVSKAADALSGQDPELKKWLLKECQMEFNHVGIPTDQDLEWDTYLEAIKVHIMEYENDPFGIEWMKFEEGAPFPECICRRPHVAFKIANFDEVIKRFKLIVPVSQPRPWMKTCFIEHKGIGIEFISK
;
A
#
# COMPACT_ATOMS: atom_id res chain seq x y z
N MET A 1 31.00 -6.39 -5.55
CA MET A 1 30.29 -6.34 -6.85
C MET A 1 30.03 -4.89 -7.21
N ASN A 2 30.55 -4.39 -8.33
CA ASN A 2 30.41 -2.98 -8.71
C ASN A 2 29.22 -2.76 -9.68
N ARG A 3 28.78 -1.51 -9.83
CA ARG A 3 27.59 -1.10 -10.59
C ARG A 3 27.54 -1.62 -12.04
N ARG A 4 28.68 -1.98 -12.65
CA ARG A 4 28.75 -2.54 -14.00
C ARG A 4 28.42 -4.03 -14.04
N GLU A 5 28.71 -4.78 -12.97
CA GLU A 5 28.37 -6.20 -12.87
C GLU A 5 26.86 -6.41 -12.67
N MET A 6 26.20 -5.46 -12.00
CA MET A 6 24.75 -5.50 -11.78
C MET A 6 23.94 -5.25 -13.06
N LEU A 7 24.44 -4.43 -13.98
CA LEU A 7 23.81 -4.15 -15.28
C LEU A 7 23.91 -5.33 -16.26
N ALA A 8 24.96 -6.15 -16.14
CA ALA A 8 25.11 -7.36 -16.96
C ALA A 8 24.17 -8.48 -16.51
N ALA A 9 23.85 -8.57 -15.21
CA ALA A 9 22.93 -9.58 -14.68
C ALA A 9 21.46 -9.35 -15.10
N THR A 10 21.06 -8.10 -15.36
CA THR A 10 19.69 -7.76 -15.80
C THR A 10 19.41 -8.15 -17.24
N ALA A 11 20.44 -8.36 -18.08
CA ALA A 11 20.25 -8.73 -19.48
C ALA A 11 19.88 -10.20 -19.70
N ALA A 12 19.93 -11.04 -18.65
CA ALA A 12 19.71 -12.49 -18.75
C ALA A 12 18.31 -12.96 -18.32
N PHE A 13 17.48 -12.11 -17.72
CA PHE A 13 16.10 -12.44 -17.33
C PHE A 13 15.11 -11.60 -18.13
N GLY A 14 14.44 -12.23 -19.11
CA GLY A 14 13.22 -11.68 -19.72
C GLY A 14 13.35 -11.19 -21.16
N ALA A 15 13.87 -12.03 -22.07
CA ALA A 15 13.51 -11.92 -23.47
C ALA A 15 12.02 -12.29 -23.62
N GLY A 16 11.12 -11.32 -23.44
CA GLY A 16 9.68 -11.54 -23.55
C GLY A 16 8.78 -10.36 -23.23
N MET A 17 9.30 -9.22 -22.76
CA MET A 17 8.49 -8.01 -22.62
C MET A 17 8.72 -7.10 -23.84
N VAL A 18 7.65 -6.83 -24.59
CA VAL A 18 7.69 -5.98 -25.79
C VAL A 18 8.18 -4.58 -25.36
N LEU A 19 9.11 -3.98 -26.11
CA LEU A 19 9.68 -2.65 -25.82
C LEU A 19 8.61 -1.56 -25.56
N ALA A 20 7.42 -1.71 -26.14
CA ALA A 20 6.27 -0.83 -25.90
C ALA A 20 5.70 -0.93 -24.46
N ASP A 21 5.75 -2.10 -23.83
CA ASP A 21 5.28 -2.31 -22.45
C ASP A 21 6.28 -1.74 -21.43
N VAL A 22 7.57 -1.81 -21.73
CA VAL A 22 8.63 -1.18 -20.90
C VAL A 22 8.48 0.35 -20.90
N SER A 23 8.17 0.96 -22.04
CA SER A 23 7.93 2.39 -22.16
C SER A 23 6.70 2.83 -21.34
N LYS A 24 5.58 2.12 -21.47
CA LYS A 24 4.36 2.43 -20.70
C LYS A 24 4.54 2.26 -19.20
N ALA A 25 5.28 1.23 -18.76
CA ALA A 25 5.62 1.04 -17.35
C ALA A 25 6.55 2.16 -16.84
N ALA A 26 7.53 2.58 -17.64
CA ALA A 26 8.42 3.69 -17.30
C ALA A 26 7.68 5.03 -17.18
N ASP A 27 6.75 5.32 -18.10
CA ASP A 27 5.92 6.53 -18.08
C ASP A 27 4.92 6.51 -16.91
N ALA A 28 4.40 5.34 -16.54
CA ALA A 28 3.59 5.20 -15.34
C ALA A 28 4.42 5.44 -14.06
N LEU A 29 5.70 5.10 -14.06
CA LEU A 29 6.60 5.28 -12.90
C LEU A 29 7.21 6.69 -12.82
N SER A 30 7.27 7.44 -13.93
CA SER A 30 7.96 8.73 -14.05
C SER A 30 7.23 9.93 -13.45
N GLY A 31 5.96 9.76 -13.05
CA GLY A 31 5.16 10.78 -12.35
C GLY A 31 5.66 11.05 -10.93
N GLN A 32 6.81 11.69 -10.79
CA GLN A 32 7.27 12.28 -9.54
C GLN A 32 6.60 13.64 -9.39
N ASP A 33 5.74 13.80 -8.39
CA ASP A 33 5.27 15.11 -7.93
C ASP A 33 6.10 15.52 -6.70
N PRO A 34 7.23 16.23 -6.89
CA PRO A 34 8.12 16.58 -5.81
C PRO A 34 7.48 17.56 -4.81
N GLU A 35 6.54 18.39 -5.26
CA GLU A 35 5.82 19.31 -4.37
C GLU A 35 4.81 18.56 -3.51
N LEU A 36 4.08 17.58 -4.07
CA LEU A 36 3.23 16.70 -3.29
C LEU A 36 4.06 15.91 -2.26
N LYS A 37 5.18 15.32 -2.67
CA LYS A 37 6.06 14.58 -1.77
C LYS A 37 6.59 15.47 -0.64
N LYS A 38 7.05 16.67 -0.97
CA LYS A 38 7.53 17.65 0.01
C LYS A 38 6.43 18.05 0.98
N TRP A 39 5.22 18.31 0.49
CA TRP A 39 4.07 18.66 1.31
C TRP A 39 3.67 17.51 2.25
N LEU A 40 3.56 16.27 1.75
CA LEU A 40 3.27 15.09 2.57
C LEU A 40 4.31 14.90 3.68
N LEU A 41 5.60 15.05 3.37
CA LEU A 41 6.67 14.87 4.35
C LEU A 41 6.77 16.01 5.36
N LYS A 42 6.68 17.27 4.92
CA LYS A 42 6.92 18.43 5.79
C LYS A 42 5.68 18.89 6.54
N GLU A 43 4.55 19.00 5.84
CA GLU A 43 3.33 19.59 6.40
C GLU A 43 2.39 18.53 6.96
N CYS A 44 2.39 17.32 6.39
CA CYS A 44 1.56 16.20 6.86
C CYS A 44 2.34 15.19 7.69
N GLN A 45 3.64 15.40 7.90
CA GLN A 45 4.52 14.52 8.70
C GLN A 45 4.38 13.03 8.33
N MET A 46 4.22 12.75 7.02
CA MET A 46 3.98 11.41 6.51
C MET A 46 5.14 10.47 6.86
N GLU A 47 4.79 9.33 7.44
CA GLU A 47 5.73 8.35 7.96
C GLU A 47 5.28 6.95 7.54
N PHE A 48 6.20 6.15 7.00
CA PHE A 48 5.91 4.77 6.67
C PHE A 48 5.51 4.00 7.93
N ASN A 49 4.44 3.19 7.84
CA ASN A 49 3.97 2.41 8.97
C ASN A 49 4.15 0.91 8.74
N HIS A 50 3.54 0.35 7.70
CA HIS A 50 3.61 -1.09 7.40
C HIS A 50 3.35 -1.36 5.91
N VAL A 51 3.52 -2.62 5.51
CA VAL A 51 3.04 -3.16 4.23
C VAL A 51 1.99 -4.21 4.52
N GLY A 52 0.81 -4.05 3.94
CA GLY A 52 -0.24 -5.06 4.02
C GLY A 52 -0.18 -6.01 2.84
N ILE A 53 -0.19 -7.32 3.11
CA ILE A 53 -0.05 -8.37 2.11
C ILE A 53 -1.28 -9.28 2.17
N PRO A 54 -2.14 -9.25 1.13
CA PRO A 54 -3.22 -10.22 1.00
C PRO A 54 -2.67 -11.62 0.76
N THR A 55 -3.27 -12.62 1.40
CA THR A 55 -2.92 -14.03 1.23
C THR A 55 -4.16 -14.90 1.28
N ASP A 56 -4.14 -16.00 0.53
CA ASP A 56 -5.16 -17.05 0.59
C ASP A 56 -4.78 -18.15 1.60
N GLN A 57 -3.56 -18.12 2.15
CA GLN A 57 -3.06 -19.08 3.12
C GLN A 57 -3.86 -19.00 4.43
N ASP A 58 -4.01 -20.13 5.12
CA ASP A 58 -4.50 -20.15 6.49
C ASP A 58 -3.32 -19.99 7.44
N LEU A 59 -3.29 -18.86 8.14
CA LEU A 59 -2.29 -18.52 9.16
C LEU A 59 -2.92 -18.58 10.56
N GLU A 60 -2.09 -18.51 11.59
CA GLU A 60 -2.55 -18.20 12.94
C GLU A 60 -2.85 -16.69 13.02
N TRP A 61 -4.13 -16.35 12.93
CA TRP A 61 -4.58 -14.95 12.88
C TRP A 61 -4.66 -14.32 14.27
N ASP A 62 -4.25 -13.05 14.38
CA ASP A 62 -4.38 -12.27 15.61
C ASP A 62 -5.82 -11.80 15.83
N THR A 63 -6.46 -11.31 14.76
CA THR A 63 -7.75 -10.65 14.82
C THR A 63 -8.62 -11.06 13.63
N TYR A 64 -9.92 -11.28 13.85
CA TYR A 64 -10.93 -11.30 12.79
C TYR A 64 -11.86 -10.09 12.93
N LEU A 65 -11.92 -9.28 11.88
CA LEU A 65 -12.78 -8.09 11.81
C LEU A 65 -14.07 -8.41 11.05
N GLU A 66 -15.05 -8.95 11.77
CA GLU A 66 -16.32 -9.46 11.20
C GLU A 66 -17.06 -8.43 10.32
N ALA A 67 -17.09 -7.17 10.73
CA ALA A 67 -17.78 -6.10 9.99
C ALA A 67 -17.24 -5.89 8.57
N ILE A 68 -15.97 -6.23 8.35
CA ILE A 68 -15.29 -6.07 7.06
C ILE A 68 -14.81 -7.41 6.48
N LYS A 69 -15.07 -8.53 7.18
CA LYS A 69 -14.74 -9.90 6.80
C LYS A 69 -13.27 -10.12 6.43
N VAL A 70 -12.40 -9.69 7.33
CA VAL A 70 -10.94 -9.79 7.15
C VAL A 70 -10.31 -10.47 8.37
N HIS A 71 -9.47 -11.47 8.13
CA HIS A 71 -8.53 -11.99 9.11
C HIS A 71 -7.21 -11.24 8.98
N ILE A 72 -6.63 -10.84 10.12
CA ILE A 72 -5.43 -10.01 10.19
C ILE A 72 -4.42 -10.66 11.13
N MET A 73 -3.17 -10.74 10.68
CA MET A 73 -2.00 -10.81 11.56
C MET A 73 -1.43 -9.40 11.63
N GLU A 74 -1.42 -8.82 12.83
CA GLU A 74 -1.13 -7.42 13.07
C GLU A 74 0.35 -7.15 12.80
N TYR A 75 0.66 -6.04 12.12
CA TYR A 75 2.04 -5.72 11.76
C TYR A 75 2.94 -5.48 12.98
N GLU A 76 2.38 -5.14 14.15
CA GLU A 76 3.13 -5.01 15.40
C GLU A 76 3.70 -6.35 15.92
N ASN A 77 3.08 -7.47 15.53
CA ASN A 77 3.52 -8.81 15.93
C ASN A 77 4.50 -9.43 14.93
N ASP A 78 4.60 -8.87 13.73
CA ASP A 78 5.55 -9.29 12.71
C ASP A 78 6.89 -8.53 12.85
N PRO A 79 8.05 -9.22 12.90
CA PRO A 79 9.35 -8.59 13.12
C PRO A 79 9.80 -7.65 12.00
N PHE A 80 9.14 -7.69 10.84
CA PHE A 80 9.40 -6.84 9.70
C PHE A 80 8.30 -5.80 9.45
N GLY A 81 7.29 -5.73 10.31
CA GLY A 81 6.18 -4.80 10.17
C GLY A 81 5.26 -5.13 9.00
N ILE A 82 5.05 -6.43 8.71
CA ILE A 82 4.12 -6.88 7.67
C ILE A 82 2.77 -7.18 8.28
N GLU A 83 1.71 -6.56 7.75
CA GLU A 83 0.34 -6.95 8.05
C GLU A 83 -0.10 -8.03 7.06
N TRP A 84 -0.43 -9.23 7.53
CA TRP A 84 -0.97 -10.27 6.66
C TRP A 84 -2.48 -10.28 6.75
N MET A 85 -3.14 -10.28 5.58
CA MET A 85 -4.58 -10.16 5.50
C MET A 85 -5.18 -11.28 4.67
N LYS A 86 -6.26 -11.88 5.17
CA LYS A 86 -7.11 -12.78 4.37
C LYS A 86 -8.51 -12.20 4.28
N PHE A 87 -8.90 -11.85 3.06
CA PHE A 87 -10.22 -11.29 2.76
C PHE A 87 -11.19 -12.42 2.41
N GLU A 88 -12.34 -12.46 3.07
CA GLU A 88 -13.40 -13.41 2.72
C GLU A 88 -14.26 -12.89 1.55
N GLU A 89 -15.07 -13.78 1.00
CA GLU A 89 -16.01 -13.41 -0.05
C GLU A 89 -17.01 -12.34 0.44
N GLY A 90 -17.14 -11.28 -0.37
CA GLY A 90 -17.98 -10.13 -0.06
C GLY A 90 -17.38 -9.15 0.95
N ALA A 91 -16.08 -9.24 1.26
CA ALA A 91 -15.39 -8.16 1.96
C ALA A 91 -15.57 -6.82 1.21
N PRO A 92 -15.87 -5.70 1.88
CA PRO A 92 -16.29 -4.44 1.26
C PRO A 92 -15.09 -3.62 0.75
N PHE A 93 -14.11 -4.27 0.13
CA PHE A 93 -12.89 -3.67 -0.38
C PHE A 93 -12.77 -3.86 -1.90
N PRO A 94 -12.17 -2.89 -2.61
CA PRO A 94 -11.91 -3.06 -4.04
C PRO A 94 -10.82 -4.11 -4.27
N GLU A 95 -10.83 -4.71 -5.46
CA GLU A 95 -9.89 -5.78 -5.84
C GLU A 95 -8.42 -5.37 -5.68
N CYS A 96 -8.10 -4.09 -5.88
CA CYS A 96 -6.75 -3.56 -5.71
C CYS A 96 -6.20 -3.71 -4.28
N ILE A 97 -7.08 -3.80 -3.27
CA ILE A 97 -6.71 -4.06 -1.88
C ILE A 97 -6.74 -5.55 -1.59
N CYS A 98 -7.76 -6.27 -2.07
CA CYS A 98 -7.93 -7.70 -1.77
C CYS A 98 -6.89 -8.61 -2.45
N ARG A 99 -6.26 -8.16 -3.55
CA ARG A 99 -5.40 -9.01 -4.39
C ARG A 99 -3.97 -8.51 -4.55
N ARG A 100 -3.68 -7.28 -4.09
CA ARG A 100 -2.34 -6.69 -4.23
C ARG A 100 -1.91 -6.09 -2.90
N PRO A 101 -0.59 -6.10 -2.62
CA PRO A 101 -0.08 -5.42 -1.44
C PRO A 101 -0.43 -3.94 -1.44
N HIS A 102 -0.61 -3.40 -0.24
CA HIS A 102 -0.77 -1.97 -0.02
C HIS A 102 0.34 -1.44 0.88
N VAL A 103 0.56 -0.13 0.85
CA VAL A 103 1.57 0.53 1.68
C VAL A 103 0.87 1.52 2.59
N ALA A 104 1.12 1.42 3.89
CA ALA A 104 0.48 2.27 4.89
C ALA A 104 1.39 3.38 5.39
N PHE A 105 0.81 4.57 5.57
CA PHE A 105 1.49 5.73 6.12
C PHE A 105 0.69 6.37 7.24
N LYS A 106 1.37 6.70 8.33
CA LYS A 106 0.83 7.60 9.36
C LYS A 106 0.99 9.04 8.93
N ILE A 107 -0.06 9.84 9.07
CA ILE A 107 -0.10 11.24 8.66
C ILE A 107 -0.72 12.14 9.74
N ALA A 108 -0.15 13.33 9.92
CA ALA A 108 -0.77 14.44 10.61
C ALA A 108 -1.78 15.16 9.69
N ASN A 109 -2.69 15.94 10.28
CA ASN A 109 -3.72 16.69 9.54
C ASN A 109 -4.57 15.82 8.60
N PHE A 110 -4.93 14.61 9.06
CA PHE A 110 -5.63 13.57 8.27
C PHE A 110 -6.78 14.12 7.41
N ASP A 111 -7.67 14.91 8.01
CA ASP A 111 -8.85 15.43 7.33
C ASP A 111 -8.49 16.41 6.18
N GLU A 112 -7.35 17.10 6.24
CA GLU A 112 -6.86 17.93 5.12
C GLU A 112 -6.21 17.10 4.03
N VAL A 113 -5.52 16.01 4.40
CA VAL A 113 -4.88 15.12 3.44
C VAL A 113 -5.92 14.43 2.56
N ILE A 114 -6.95 13.84 3.16
CA ILE A 114 -7.94 13.08 2.40
C ILE A 114 -8.73 13.93 1.40
N LYS A 115 -8.89 15.24 1.64
CA LYS A 115 -9.56 16.16 0.69
C LYS A 115 -8.83 16.29 -0.65
N ARG A 116 -7.53 16.00 -0.68
CA ARG A 116 -6.71 16.09 -1.90
C ARG A 116 -6.75 14.83 -2.75
N PHE A 117 -7.32 13.73 -2.25
CA PHE A 117 -7.30 12.45 -2.93
C PHE A 117 -8.69 11.90 -3.15
N LYS A 118 -8.83 11.14 -4.23
CA LYS A 118 -10.02 10.31 -4.45
C LYS A 118 -9.88 9.03 -3.62
N LEU A 119 -10.74 8.87 -2.63
CA LEU A 119 -10.78 7.67 -1.80
C LEU A 119 -11.38 6.50 -2.57
N ILE A 120 -10.77 5.31 -2.42
CA ILE A 120 -11.30 4.04 -2.90
C ILE A 120 -11.92 3.20 -1.77
N VAL A 121 -11.48 3.45 -0.55
CA VAL A 121 -12.14 2.98 0.68
C VAL A 121 -12.40 4.23 1.52
N PRO A 122 -13.65 4.51 1.89
CA PRO A 122 -14.00 5.66 2.73
C PRO A 122 -13.26 5.67 4.06
N VAL A 123 -13.30 6.80 4.75
CA VAL A 123 -12.77 6.90 6.11
C VAL A 123 -13.50 5.91 7.01
N SER A 124 -12.75 5.05 7.66
CA SER A 124 -13.21 4.13 8.70
C SER A 124 -12.44 4.38 10.00
N GLN A 125 -12.98 3.89 11.10
CA GLN A 125 -12.40 4.06 12.43
C GLN A 125 -12.34 2.68 13.12
N PRO A 126 -11.41 1.81 12.72
CA PRO A 126 -11.32 0.44 13.24
C PRO A 126 -10.97 0.42 14.73
N ARG A 127 -10.33 1.48 15.26
CA ARG A 127 -10.07 1.68 16.69
C ARG A 127 -10.50 3.09 17.11
N PRO A 128 -10.96 3.33 18.36
CA PRO A 128 -11.46 4.65 18.78
C PRO A 128 -10.48 5.83 18.58
N TRP A 129 -9.18 5.57 18.60
CA TRP A 129 -8.13 6.58 18.44
C TRP A 129 -7.56 6.65 17.02
N MET A 130 -8.05 5.86 16.06
CA MET A 130 -7.42 5.70 14.75
C MET A 130 -8.43 5.79 13.62
N LYS A 131 -8.28 6.78 12.75
CA LYS A 131 -8.95 6.86 11.45
C LYS A 131 -8.04 6.26 10.37
N THR A 132 -8.64 5.57 9.40
CA THR A 132 -7.94 5.10 8.20
C THR A 132 -8.78 5.27 6.95
N CYS A 133 -8.13 5.42 5.79
CA CYS A 133 -8.75 5.36 4.48
C CYS A 133 -7.75 4.87 3.43
N PHE A 134 -8.25 4.46 2.26
CA PHE A 134 -7.40 4.03 1.15
C PHE A 134 -7.58 4.90 -0.09
N ILE A 135 -6.48 5.15 -0.77
CA ILE A 135 -6.43 5.68 -2.14
C ILE A 135 -5.78 4.65 -3.06
N GLU A 136 -5.99 4.79 -4.37
CA GLU A 136 -5.23 4.01 -5.36
C GLU A 136 -4.12 4.87 -5.96
N HIS A 137 -2.89 4.34 -5.98
CA HIS A 137 -1.77 4.94 -6.66
C HIS A 137 -1.12 3.92 -7.59
N LYS A 138 -1.22 4.12 -8.91
CA LYS A 138 -0.60 3.25 -9.93
C LYS A 138 -0.97 1.76 -9.75
N GLY A 139 -2.21 1.49 -9.38
CA GLY A 139 -2.70 0.13 -9.14
C GLY A 139 -2.48 -0.41 -7.74
N ILE A 140 -1.68 0.22 -6.88
CA ILE A 140 -1.52 -0.25 -5.50
C ILE A 140 -2.37 0.58 -4.54
N GLY A 141 -2.83 -0.07 -3.46
CA GLY A 141 -3.43 0.63 -2.34
C GLY A 141 -2.40 1.45 -1.58
N ILE A 142 -2.75 2.68 -1.24
CA ILE A 142 -2.05 3.44 -0.20
C ILE A 142 -3.04 3.66 0.94
N GLU A 143 -2.68 3.18 2.11
CA GLU A 143 -3.43 3.42 3.34
C GLU A 143 -2.89 4.67 4.02
N PHE A 144 -3.80 5.58 4.40
CA PHE A 144 -3.48 6.66 5.32
C PHE A 144 -4.06 6.35 6.69
N ILE A 145 -3.25 6.52 7.72
CA ILE A 145 -3.61 6.32 9.12
C ILE A 145 -3.42 7.65 9.86
N SER A 146 -4.41 8.07 10.65
CA SER A 146 -4.28 9.28 11.47
C SER A 146 -3.22 9.11 12.57
N LYS A 147 -2.37 10.13 12.75
CA LYS A 147 -1.55 10.30 13.96
C LYS A 147 -2.37 10.76 15.16
#